data_AF-A0A813Y3F7-F1
#
_entry.id   AF-A0A813Y3F7-F1
#
_cell.length_a   1.000
_cell.length_b   1.000
_cell.length_c   1.000
_cell.angle_alpha   90.00
_cell.angle_beta   90.00
_cell.angle_gamma   90.00
#
_symmetry.space_group_name_H-M   'P 1'
#
loop_
_entity.id
_entity.type
_entity.pdbx_description
1 polymer ?
#
loop_
_entity_poly.entity_id
_entity_poly.type
_entity_poly.pdbx_seq_one_letter_code
_entity_poly.pdbx_strand_id
1 'polypeptide(L)'
;MYILATIFIYLTALSGAHGYRGPFRRLYPTGKPTVLDVNEDPGEPLFLTPYIEQGKLAEARNLSLVNLLPLKQQSFSGYLTVNKAYNSNMFFWFFPAQNGNKPDTPVMLWLQGGPGSSSLFALFTEIGPIYIDANGYIQLREITWNKNYHLIFIDNPVGTGFSFTDNEEGYARSQEDVARDLHSALTQFFQIFTDYASNPFYVTGESYAGKYVPSITYKIHVENQNPQVKVKINLKGMTIGDGLTDPLNQYMYGDFLYQIGLIDQSQKAYVDLQTALMRYAIEQQRYIDAFHLFDALLNGDLLNTTSYFYNVTGIKNYFNYLLTDAPEDQGYFVSFITHAERRKQIHVGNLSYGSQSDTVEKMLMNDVMQSMAWKVAAIASANYSVMIYNGQLDIIIAVPLTMEWVNQLNWFGADELHQAPRKVWKVADSDSEVAGYIKTANNNRFFLATVRNAGHMVPYDQPRAMLDLLERFLSAQPKSPEEKQIKTV
;
A
#
# COMPACT_ATOMS: atom_id res chain seq x y z
N MET A 1 -43.10 -6.05 -3.83
CA MET A 1 -41.73 -6.43 -3.44
C MET A 1 -40.78 -5.22 -3.51
N TYR A 2 -41.21 -4.07 -2.98
CA TYR A 2 -40.48 -2.78 -3.02
C TYR A 2 -40.54 -2.05 -1.66
N ILE A 3 -40.97 -2.74 -0.59
CA ILE A 3 -41.21 -2.15 0.74
C ILE A 3 -40.25 -2.71 1.82
N LEU A 4 -39.40 -3.69 1.48
CA LEU A 4 -38.44 -4.28 2.44
C LEU A 4 -37.05 -3.62 2.44
N ALA A 5 -36.75 -2.74 1.47
CA ALA A 5 -35.43 -2.09 1.38
C ALA A 5 -35.30 -0.83 2.27
N THR A 6 -36.40 -0.31 2.82
CA THR A 6 -36.41 1.00 3.52
C THR A 6 -36.49 0.88 5.05
N ILE A 7 -36.57 -0.34 5.60
CA ILE A 7 -36.82 -0.55 7.05
C ILE A 7 -35.57 -1.02 7.84
N PHE A 8 -34.43 -1.27 7.19
CA PHE A 8 -33.24 -1.81 7.88
C PHE A 8 -32.08 -0.82 8.14
N ILE A 9 -32.35 0.49 8.17
CA ILE A 9 -31.35 1.52 8.51
C ILE A 9 -31.55 2.10 9.94
N TYR A 10 -32.65 1.77 10.63
CA TYR A 10 -33.00 2.38 11.92
C TYR A 10 -32.97 1.39 13.10
N LEU A 11 -31.82 0.78 13.38
CA LEU A 11 -31.66 0.02 14.64
C LEU A 11 -30.21 -0.08 15.15
N THR A 12 -29.43 1.00 15.05
CA THR A 12 -28.17 1.15 15.82
C THR A 12 -27.87 2.63 16.05
N ALA A 13 -28.34 3.23 17.16
CA ALA A 13 -27.76 4.45 17.73
C ALA A 13 -28.40 4.81 19.07
N LEU A 14 -28.06 4.09 20.14
CA LEU A 14 -28.10 4.62 21.50
C LEU A 14 -26.87 4.13 22.27
N SER A 15 -25.72 4.71 21.94
CA SER A 15 -24.56 4.75 22.83
C SER A 15 -23.86 6.09 22.64
N GLY A 16 -23.61 6.78 23.75
CA GLY A 16 -23.21 8.18 23.79
C GLY A 16 -22.02 8.55 22.90
N ALA A 17 -22.12 9.73 22.28
CA ALA A 17 -21.07 10.36 21.52
C ALA A 17 -19.88 10.73 22.43
N HIS A 18 -18.85 9.89 22.47
CA HIS A 18 -17.49 10.25 22.86
C HIS A 18 -16.53 9.76 21.78
N GLY A 19 -16.17 10.64 20.85
CA GLY A 19 -14.92 10.69 20.08
C GLY A 19 -14.24 9.38 19.60
N TYR A 20 -14.98 8.32 19.29
CA TYR A 20 -14.37 7.10 18.74
C TYR A 20 -13.93 7.36 17.30
N ARG A 21 -12.63 7.46 17.07
CA ARG A 21 -12.02 7.30 15.74
C ARG A 21 -11.69 5.81 15.56
N GLY A 22 -12.14 5.23 14.45
CA GLY A 22 -11.88 3.84 14.11
C GLY A 22 -10.39 3.50 14.06
N PRO A 23 -10.04 2.21 14.15
CA PRO A 23 -8.66 1.74 14.29
C PRO A 23 -7.74 2.13 13.12
N PHE A 24 -8.26 2.19 11.89
CA PHE A 24 -7.54 2.73 10.73
C PHE A 24 -6.99 4.15 10.99
N ARG A 25 -7.83 5.03 11.54
CA ARG A 25 -7.49 6.43 11.84
C ARG A 25 -6.59 6.61 13.07
N ARG A 26 -6.45 5.57 13.90
CA ARG A 26 -5.44 5.53 14.97
C ARG A 26 -4.07 5.17 14.41
N LEU A 27 -4.04 4.26 13.45
CA LEU A 27 -2.82 3.77 12.83
C LEU A 27 -2.20 4.78 11.85
N TYR A 28 -3.06 5.52 11.15
CA TYR A 28 -2.68 6.64 10.30
C TYR A 28 -3.24 7.95 10.87
N PRO A 29 -2.64 8.48 11.96
CA PRO A 29 -3.13 9.71 12.55
C PRO A 29 -2.94 10.86 11.55
N THR A 30 -4.04 11.52 11.22
CA THR A 30 -4.01 12.81 10.52
C THR A 30 -3.36 13.82 11.46
N GLY A 31 -2.13 14.24 11.16
CA GLY A 31 -1.49 15.29 11.93
C GLY A 31 -2.32 16.56 11.79
N LYS A 32 -2.95 17.03 12.87
CA LYS A 32 -3.16 18.48 12.96
C LYS A 32 -1.77 19.09 12.82
N PRO A 33 -1.59 20.20 12.07
CA PRO A 33 -0.30 20.86 12.03
C PRO A 33 0.12 21.02 13.48
N THR A 34 1.30 20.50 13.83
CA THR A 34 2.05 21.13 14.90
C THR A 34 2.03 22.59 14.47
N VAL A 35 1.29 23.42 15.22
CA VAL A 35 1.41 24.86 15.06
C VAL A 35 2.88 25.06 15.33
N LEU A 36 3.66 25.19 14.26
CA LEU A 36 5.07 25.47 14.38
C LEU A 36 5.11 26.71 15.25
N ASP A 37 5.92 26.67 16.30
CA ASP A 37 6.09 27.85 17.13
C ASP A 37 6.45 29.01 16.18
N VAL A 38 5.97 30.22 16.46
CA VAL A 38 6.07 31.37 15.54
C VAL A 38 7.54 31.68 15.17
N ASN A 39 8.48 31.13 15.92
CA ASN A 39 9.93 31.27 15.76
C ASN A 39 10.62 30.10 15.01
N GLU A 40 9.89 29.05 14.60
CA GLU A 40 10.47 27.90 13.88
C GLU A 40 10.38 28.07 12.35
N ASP A 41 11.48 27.75 11.66
CA ASP A 41 11.57 27.82 10.18
C ASP A 41 11.57 26.40 9.57
N PRO A 42 10.44 25.94 9.00
CA PRO A 42 10.37 24.63 8.35
C PRO A 42 10.94 24.64 6.92
N GLY A 43 11.47 25.77 6.44
CA GLY A 43 11.90 25.97 5.06
C GLY A 43 10.73 26.07 4.07
N GLU A 44 11.09 26.08 2.79
CA GLU A 44 10.14 26.10 1.68
C GLU A 44 9.96 24.70 1.09
N PRO A 45 8.75 24.36 0.60
CA PRO A 45 8.54 23.10 -0.12
C PRO A 45 9.28 23.11 -1.47
N LEU A 46 9.95 22.00 -1.80
CA LEU A 46 10.71 21.87 -3.04
C LEU A 46 9.87 21.24 -4.15
N PHE A 47 9.45 22.04 -5.13
CA PHE A 47 8.80 21.56 -6.36
C PHE A 47 9.84 21.31 -7.46
N LEU A 48 9.93 20.07 -7.93
CA LEU A 48 10.95 19.66 -8.90
C LEU A 48 10.49 19.79 -10.35
N THR A 49 9.18 19.74 -10.61
CA THR A 49 8.61 19.85 -11.96
C THR A 49 9.08 21.09 -12.74
N PRO A 50 9.16 22.30 -12.15
CA PRO A 50 9.69 23.47 -12.87
C PRO A 50 11.13 23.30 -13.37
N TYR A 51 11.98 22.57 -12.63
CA TYR A 51 13.36 22.28 -13.05
C TYR A 51 13.40 21.24 -14.17
N ILE A 52 12.52 20.22 -14.10
CA ILE A 52 12.38 19.21 -15.15
C ILE A 52 11.97 19.87 -16.48
N GLU A 53 11.00 20.78 -16.45
CA GLU A 53 10.50 21.49 -17.64
C GLU A 53 11.54 22.42 -18.27
N GLN A 54 12.46 22.94 -17.46
CA GLN A 54 13.60 23.73 -17.91
C GLN A 54 14.79 22.88 -18.36
N GLY A 55 14.70 21.54 -18.30
CA GLY A 55 15.80 20.63 -18.62
C GLY A 55 16.93 20.61 -17.58
N LYS A 56 16.71 21.17 -16.38
CA LYS A 56 17.70 21.31 -15.30
C LYS A 56 17.71 20.08 -14.38
N LEU A 57 17.85 18.89 -14.96
CA LEU A 57 17.70 17.61 -14.25
C LEU A 57 18.76 17.40 -13.15
N ALA A 58 20.01 17.78 -13.42
CA ALA A 58 21.08 17.66 -12.42
C ALA A 58 20.86 18.60 -11.21
N GLU A 59 20.34 19.80 -11.46
CA GLU A 59 19.99 20.75 -10.41
C GLU A 59 18.80 20.23 -9.59
N ALA A 60 17.75 19.73 -10.24
CA ALA A 60 16.61 19.09 -9.58
C ALA A 60 17.06 17.96 -8.64
N ARG A 61 17.94 17.07 -9.13
CA ARG A 61 18.49 15.98 -8.33
C ARG A 61 19.29 16.49 -7.13
N ASN A 62 20.17 17.48 -7.33
CA ASN A 62 20.99 18.04 -6.26
C ASN A 62 20.15 18.77 -5.19
N LEU A 63 19.11 19.50 -5.60
CA LEU A 63 18.20 20.18 -4.68
C LEU A 63 17.38 19.21 -3.86
N SER A 64 17.04 18.04 -4.41
CA SER A 64 16.24 17.03 -3.71
C SER A 64 17.00 16.27 -2.61
N LEU A 65 18.28 16.58 -2.37
CA LEU A 65 19.14 15.79 -1.49
C LEU A 65 18.79 15.90 0.00
N VAL A 66 18.51 14.75 0.61
CA VAL A 66 18.20 14.61 2.04
C VAL A 66 19.31 13.84 2.76
N ASN A 67 19.85 14.45 3.82
CA ASN A 67 20.82 13.85 4.73
C ASN A 67 20.20 13.67 6.11
N LEU A 68 20.10 12.42 6.59
CA LEU A 68 19.58 12.10 7.92
C LEU A 68 20.59 11.25 8.69
N LEU A 69 21.19 11.78 9.75
CA LEU A 69 22.00 10.94 10.64
C LEU A 69 21.08 10.09 11.53
N PRO A 70 21.41 8.81 11.82
CA PRO A 70 22.67 8.12 11.52
C PRO A 70 22.74 7.42 10.14
N LEU A 71 21.75 7.59 9.26
CA LEU A 71 21.77 7.01 7.92
C LEU A 71 22.86 7.67 7.07
N LYS A 72 23.93 6.92 6.79
CA LYS A 72 25.08 7.43 6.00
C LYS A 72 24.75 7.61 4.52
N GLN A 73 23.75 6.90 4.03
CA GLN A 73 23.33 6.97 2.65
C GLN A 73 22.44 8.19 2.43
N GLN A 74 22.72 8.91 1.34
CA GLN A 74 21.89 10.01 0.87
C GLN A 74 20.56 9.48 0.36
N SER A 75 19.48 10.19 0.70
CA SER A 75 18.14 9.97 0.16
C SER A 75 17.69 11.23 -0.58
N PHE A 76 16.55 11.19 -1.26
CA PHE A 76 16.07 12.30 -2.06
C PHE A 76 14.57 12.51 -1.89
N SER A 77 14.11 13.74 -1.69
CA SER A 77 12.68 14.04 -1.57
C SER A 77 12.30 15.34 -2.27
N GLY A 78 10.99 15.49 -2.49
CA GLY A 78 10.42 16.69 -3.07
C GLY A 78 9.05 16.41 -3.68
N TYR A 79 8.51 17.42 -4.35
CA TYR A 79 7.19 17.36 -4.98
C TYR A 79 7.29 17.26 -6.49
N LEU A 80 6.42 16.43 -7.06
CA LEU A 80 6.17 16.32 -8.48
C LEU A 80 4.75 16.79 -8.76
N THR A 81 4.61 17.87 -9.53
CA THR A 81 3.31 18.38 -9.98
C THR A 81 2.75 17.44 -11.04
N VAL A 82 1.63 16.80 -10.71
CA VAL A 82 0.97 15.80 -11.58
C VAL A 82 -0.21 16.40 -12.34
N ASN A 83 -0.80 17.48 -11.82
CA ASN A 83 -1.81 18.27 -12.51
C ASN A 83 -1.67 19.76 -12.17
N LYS A 84 -1.24 20.57 -13.14
CA LYS A 84 -1.04 22.01 -12.96
C LYS A 84 -2.34 22.80 -12.81
N ALA A 85 -3.43 22.35 -13.43
CA ALA A 85 -4.70 23.08 -13.41
C ALA A 85 -5.30 23.15 -11.98
N TYR A 86 -5.00 22.14 -11.16
CA TYR A 86 -5.50 22.01 -9.79
C TYR A 86 -4.42 22.14 -8.73
N ASN A 87 -3.19 22.52 -9.13
CA ASN A 87 -2.02 22.50 -8.26
C ASN A 87 -1.88 21.16 -7.50
N SER A 88 -2.11 20.04 -8.20
CA SER A 88 -1.98 18.71 -7.62
C SER A 88 -0.51 18.29 -7.62
N ASN A 89 0.02 18.04 -6.44
CA ASN A 89 1.42 17.72 -6.21
C ASN A 89 1.55 16.43 -5.40
N MET A 90 2.40 15.51 -5.86
CA MET A 90 2.72 14.28 -5.16
C MET A 90 4.10 14.37 -4.51
N PHE A 91 4.16 14.10 -3.21
CA PHE A 91 5.42 13.96 -2.47
C PHE A 91 6.00 12.57 -2.68
N PHE A 92 7.32 12.51 -2.92
CA PHE A 92 8.07 11.26 -2.88
C PHE A 92 9.27 11.36 -1.95
N TRP A 93 9.72 10.19 -1.47
CA TRP A 93 11.01 10.04 -0.82
C TRP A 93 11.70 8.78 -1.33
N PHE A 94 12.86 8.98 -1.95
CA PHE A 94 13.66 7.96 -2.61
C PHE A 94 14.92 7.62 -1.81
N PHE A 95 15.17 6.33 -1.63
CA PHE A 95 16.34 5.78 -0.96
C PHE A 95 17.07 4.84 -1.93
N PRO A 96 18.23 5.23 -2.49
CA PRO A 96 19.09 4.31 -3.22
C PRO A 96 19.48 3.11 -2.36
N ALA A 97 19.78 1.95 -2.96
CA ALA A 97 20.20 0.75 -2.26
C ALA A 97 21.55 0.95 -1.55
N GLN A 98 21.69 0.48 -0.31
CA GLN A 98 22.92 0.64 0.47
C GLN A 98 24.11 -0.09 -0.14
N ASN A 99 23.86 -1.22 -0.80
CA ASN A 99 24.88 -2.00 -1.50
C ASN A 99 25.21 -1.50 -2.93
N GLY A 100 24.76 -0.29 -3.27
CA GLY A 100 25.09 0.41 -4.51
C GLY A 100 24.12 0.14 -5.66
N ASN A 101 24.25 0.94 -6.73
CA ASN A 101 23.46 0.78 -7.96
C ASN A 101 24.19 -0.11 -8.97
N LYS A 102 23.74 -1.37 -9.10
CA LYS A 102 24.17 -2.30 -10.15
C LYS A 102 23.06 -2.41 -11.20
N PRO A 103 23.35 -2.83 -12.45
CA PRO A 103 22.33 -2.94 -13.49
C PRO A 103 21.13 -3.83 -13.12
N ASP A 104 21.36 -4.85 -12.29
CA ASP A 104 20.34 -5.78 -11.82
C ASP A 104 19.71 -5.39 -10.48
N THR A 105 20.15 -4.32 -9.82
CA THR A 105 19.58 -3.83 -8.56
C THR A 105 18.16 -3.31 -8.79
N PRO A 106 17.11 -3.94 -8.24
CA PRO A 106 15.74 -3.48 -8.46
C PRO A 106 15.43 -2.10 -7.86
N VAL A 107 14.55 -1.37 -8.53
CA VAL A 107 13.84 -0.21 -8.00
C VAL A 107 12.43 -0.65 -7.62
N MET A 108 12.08 -0.49 -6.35
CA MET A 108 10.78 -0.84 -5.80
C MET A 108 10.02 0.44 -5.48
N LEU A 109 8.88 0.64 -6.12
CA LEU A 109 7.88 1.58 -5.63
C LEU A 109 7.11 0.90 -4.51
N TRP A 110 6.99 1.54 -3.34
CA TRP A 110 6.07 1.15 -2.29
C TRP A 110 4.89 2.11 -2.24
N LEU A 111 3.69 1.54 -2.27
CA LEU A 111 2.43 2.25 -2.09
C LEU A 111 1.71 1.72 -0.87
N GLN A 112 1.52 2.59 0.11
CA GLN A 112 0.64 2.29 1.23
C GLN A 112 -0.83 2.42 0.82
N GLY A 113 -1.73 1.76 1.55
CA GLY A 113 -3.14 1.65 1.18
C GLY A 113 -4.03 2.78 1.68
N GLY A 114 -5.02 2.40 2.49
CA GLY A 114 -6.06 3.27 3.00
C GLY A 114 -7.45 3.01 2.42
N PRO A 115 -7.98 3.89 1.55
CA PRO A 115 -7.27 4.93 0.79
C PRO A 115 -6.90 6.19 1.60
N GLY A 116 -5.80 6.84 1.25
CA GLY A 116 -5.35 8.08 1.90
C GLY A 116 -4.27 7.92 2.98
N SER A 117 -3.66 6.73 3.08
CA SER A 117 -2.55 6.46 4.00
C SER A 117 -1.19 6.76 3.38
N SER A 118 -0.35 7.48 4.12
CA SER A 118 0.99 7.86 3.67
C SER A 118 1.93 6.66 3.53
N SER A 119 2.72 6.65 2.45
CA SER A 119 3.77 5.65 2.25
C SER A 119 4.99 5.89 3.15
N LEU A 120 5.04 7.02 3.85
CA LEU A 120 6.03 7.23 4.93
C LEU A 120 5.80 6.28 6.10
N PHE A 121 4.58 5.76 6.28
CA PHE A 121 4.35 4.68 7.24
C PHE A 121 5.32 3.52 6.97
N ALA A 122 5.31 2.95 5.77
CA ALA A 122 6.18 1.82 5.44
C ALA A 122 7.68 2.15 5.48
N LEU A 123 8.04 3.40 5.21
CA LEU A 123 9.41 3.89 5.40
C LEU A 123 9.85 3.73 6.86
N PHE A 124 9.02 4.16 7.82
CA PHE A 124 9.39 4.24 9.23
C PHE A 124 8.98 3.01 10.06
N THR A 125 8.02 2.22 9.62
CA THR A 125 7.47 1.10 10.42
C THR A 125 7.81 -0.25 9.82
N GLU A 126 7.85 -0.38 8.49
CA GLU A 126 7.94 -1.68 7.81
C GLU A 126 9.31 -1.95 7.17
N ILE A 127 9.52 -1.44 5.95
CA ILE A 127 10.59 -1.91 5.05
C ILE A 127 11.75 -0.92 4.90
N GLY A 128 11.56 0.35 5.28
CA GLY A 128 12.56 1.38 5.10
C GLY A 128 13.80 1.22 5.99
N PRO A 129 14.87 1.97 5.73
CA PRO A 129 16.16 1.79 6.39
C PRO A 129 16.20 2.30 7.84
N ILE A 130 15.17 3.03 8.27
CA ILE A 130 15.12 3.69 9.57
C ILE A 130 13.76 3.49 10.25
N TYR A 131 13.74 3.69 11.55
CA TYR A 131 12.52 3.86 12.35
C TYR A 131 12.75 4.93 13.40
N ILE A 132 11.66 5.41 14.00
CA ILE A 132 11.72 6.37 15.10
C ILE A 132 11.43 5.64 16.40
N ASP A 133 12.32 5.76 17.39
CA ASP A 133 12.11 5.16 18.70
C ASP A 133 11.17 6.00 19.59
N ALA A 134 10.84 5.46 20.77
CA ALA A 134 9.94 6.12 21.73
C ALA A 134 10.45 7.48 22.24
N ASN A 135 11.73 7.78 22.08
CA ASN A 135 12.34 9.07 22.44
C ASN A 135 12.38 10.06 21.26
N GLY A 136 11.87 9.67 20.09
CA GLY A 136 11.86 10.49 18.88
C GLY A 136 13.18 10.49 18.10
N TYR A 137 14.11 9.56 18.40
CA TYR A 137 15.39 9.48 17.69
C TYR A 137 15.33 8.50 16.52
N ILE A 138 16.09 8.83 15.48
CA ILE A 138 16.25 7.97 14.30
C ILE A 138 17.14 6.78 14.68
N GLN A 139 16.62 5.58 14.45
CA GLN A 139 17.34 4.31 14.57
C GLN A 139 17.49 3.65 13.21
N LEU A 140 18.57 2.89 13.01
CA LEU A 140 18.76 2.09 11.80
C LEU A 140 18.00 0.77 11.94
N ARG A 141 17.28 0.37 10.88
CA ARG A 141 16.58 -0.91 10.83
C ARG A 141 17.54 -2.03 10.43
N GLU A 142 17.59 -3.09 11.23
CA GLU A 142 18.47 -4.24 10.97
C GLU A 142 18.07 -4.99 9.69
N ILE A 143 16.77 -5.27 9.54
CA ILE A 143 16.19 -5.93 8.37
C ILE A 143 15.41 -4.90 7.56
N THR A 144 16.01 -4.43 6.47
CA THR A 144 15.41 -3.45 5.56
C THR A 144 15.59 -3.90 4.12
N TRP A 145 14.58 -3.63 3.29
CA TRP A 145 14.67 -3.85 1.84
C TRP A 145 15.72 -2.93 1.20
N ASN A 146 15.94 -1.75 1.78
CA ASN A 146 16.88 -0.76 1.26
C ASN A 146 18.34 -1.25 1.23
N LYS A 147 18.66 -2.34 1.94
CA LYS A 147 19.99 -2.95 1.87
C LYS A 147 20.37 -3.34 0.44
N ASN A 148 19.42 -3.93 -0.30
CA ASN A 148 19.65 -4.50 -1.64
C ASN A 148 18.78 -3.87 -2.74
N TYR A 149 17.82 -3.02 -2.39
CA TYR A 149 16.84 -2.45 -3.32
C TYR A 149 16.78 -0.94 -3.21
N HIS A 150 16.61 -0.26 -4.35
CA HIS A 150 16.27 1.16 -4.34
C HIS A 150 14.79 1.28 -4.00
N LEU A 151 14.43 2.09 -3.01
CA LEU A 151 13.03 2.23 -2.55
C LEU A 151 12.50 3.61 -2.87
N ILE A 152 11.33 3.68 -3.51
CA ILE A 152 10.57 4.91 -3.71
C ILE A 152 9.31 4.81 -2.86
N PHE A 153 9.13 5.72 -1.93
CA PHE A 153 7.87 5.91 -1.20
C PHE A 153 7.16 7.11 -1.80
N ILE A 154 5.92 6.93 -2.27
CA ILE A 154 5.10 8.04 -2.77
C ILE A 154 3.84 8.14 -1.93
N ASP A 155 3.56 9.34 -1.43
CA ASP A 155 2.30 9.63 -0.76
C ASP A 155 1.17 9.70 -1.80
N ASN A 156 0.42 8.60 -1.89
CA ASN A 156 -0.54 8.35 -2.95
C ASN A 156 -1.94 8.06 -2.38
N PRO A 157 -3.00 8.62 -2.99
CA PRO A 157 -3.04 9.60 -4.09
C PRO A 157 -2.82 11.06 -3.63
N VAL A 158 -2.95 12.02 -4.54
CA VAL A 158 -2.99 13.47 -4.23
C VAL A 158 -3.93 13.74 -3.05
N GLY A 159 -3.46 14.45 -2.03
CA GLY A 159 -4.15 14.67 -0.75
C GLY A 159 -3.70 13.75 0.40
N THR A 160 -2.88 12.74 0.11
CA THR A 160 -2.36 11.79 1.10
C THR A 160 -1.06 12.32 1.71
N GLY A 161 -0.86 12.16 3.03
CA GLY A 161 0.41 12.52 3.67
C GLY A 161 0.82 13.96 3.36
N PHE A 162 1.97 14.17 2.73
CA PHE A 162 2.40 15.49 2.26
C PHE A 162 1.89 15.88 0.87
N SER A 163 1.40 14.93 0.06
CA SER A 163 0.79 15.21 -1.23
C SER A 163 -0.50 16.03 -1.07
N PHE A 164 -0.73 17.00 -1.93
CA PHE A 164 -1.83 17.94 -1.78
C PHE A 164 -2.35 18.47 -3.11
N THR A 165 -3.56 19.03 -3.07
CA THR A 165 -4.14 19.88 -4.12
C THR A 165 -4.84 21.06 -3.46
N ASP A 166 -4.96 22.17 -4.21
CA ASP A 166 -5.73 23.34 -3.78
C ASP A 166 -7.17 23.32 -4.32
N ASN A 167 -7.54 22.28 -5.08
CA ASN A 167 -8.85 22.19 -5.73
C ASN A 167 -9.45 20.79 -5.57
N GLU A 168 -10.75 20.73 -5.27
CA GLU A 168 -11.48 19.46 -5.11
C GLU A 168 -11.47 18.59 -6.39
N GLU A 169 -11.42 19.20 -7.57
CA GLU A 169 -11.29 18.48 -8.84
C GLU A 169 -9.92 17.80 -8.98
N GLY A 170 -8.93 18.19 -8.17
CA GLY A 170 -7.61 17.60 -8.13
C GLY A 170 -7.50 16.26 -7.40
N TYR A 171 -8.54 15.85 -6.65
CA TYR A 171 -8.58 14.53 -5.99
C TYR A 171 -8.97 13.42 -6.98
N ALA A 172 -8.34 12.26 -6.84
CA ALA A 172 -8.69 11.06 -7.58
C ALA A 172 -10.07 10.53 -7.15
N ARG A 173 -10.89 10.09 -8.12
CA ARG A 173 -12.21 9.47 -7.89
C ARG A 173 -12.31 8.04 -8.42
N SER A 174 -11.22 7.57 -9.04
CA SER A 174 -11.11 6.26 -9.67
C SER A 174 -9.66 5.79 -9.65
N GLN A 175 -9.45 4.48 -9.82
CA GLN A 175 -8.10 3.95 -10.04
C GLN A 175 -7.44 4.45 -11.33
N GLU A 176 -8.21 4.90 -12.32
CA GLU A 176 -7.69 5.52 -13.54
C GLU A 176 -7.06 6.88 -13.26
N ASP A 177 -7.67 7.70 -12.40
CA ASP A 177 -7.09 8.96 -11.94
C ASP A 177 -5.80 8.72 -11.14
N VAL A 178 -5.85 7.77 -10.20
CA VAL A 178 -4.68 7.38 -9.38
C VAL A 178 -3.52 6.93 -10.28
N ALA A 179 -3.80 6.04 -11.24
CA ALA A 179 -2.77 5.52 -12.14
C ALA A 179 -2.22 6.60 -13.08
N ARG A 180 -3.05 7.54 -13.55
CA ARG A 180 -2.60 8.69 -14.36
C ARG A 180 -1.59 9.54 -13.58
N ASP A 181 -1.94 9.91 -12.35
CA ASP A 181 -1.14 10.83 -11.55
C ASP A 181 0.16 10.16 -11.08
N LEU A 182 0.09 8.91 -10.61
CA LEU A 182 1.29 8.10 -10.31
C LEU A 182 2.20 7.93 -11.52
N HIS A 183 1.64 7.65 -12.71
CA HIS A 183 2.45 7.51 -13.92
C HIS A 183 3.16 8.81 -14.29
N SER A 184 2.49 9.96 -14.13
CA SER A 184 3.09 11.28 -14.30
C SER A 184 4.25 11.50 -13.33
N ALA A 185 4.05 11.19 -12.04
CA ALA A 185 5.10 11.29 -11.02
C ALA A 185 6.29 10.35 -11.33
N LEU A 186 6.06 9.08 -11.65
CA LEU A 186 7.12 8.13 -11.98
C LEU A 186 7.90 8.54 -13.25
N THR A 187 7.20 9.05 -14.26
CA THR A 187 7.84 9.56 -15.48
C THR A 187 8.80 10.70 -15.15
N GLN A 188 8.35 11.67 -14.35
CA GLN A 188 9.18 12.79 -13.89
C GLN A 188 10.34 12.33 -13.01
N PHE A 189 10.09 11.39 -12.09
CA PHE A 189 11.11 10.78 -11.25
C PHE A 189 12.24 10.17 -12.10
N PHE A 190 11.91 9.35 -13.10
CA PHE A 190 12.94 8.72 -13.95
C PHE A 190 13.63 9.71 -14.90
N GLN A 191 13.09 10.91 -15.14
CA GLN A 191 13.84 11.98 -15.80
C GLN A 191 14.95 12.51 -14.88
N ILE A 192 14.66 12.77 -13.60
CA ILE A 192 15.65 13.25 -12.63
C ILE A 192 16.69 12.15 -12.31
N PHE A 193 16.23 10.92 -12.14
CA PHE A 193 17.01 9.76 -11.72
C PHE A 193 17.25 8.79 -12.90
N THR A 194 17.72 9.33 -14.04
CA THR A 194 17.88 8.56 -15.29
C THR A 194 18.78 7.32 -15.13
N ASP A 195 19.78 7.37 -14.25
CA ASP A 195 20.68 6.23 -13.96
C ASP A 195 19.98 5.01 -13.34
N TYR A 196 18.71 5.16 -12.93
CA TYR A 196 17.87 4.11 -12.37
C TYR A 196 16.79 3.62 -13.35
N ALA A 197 16.62 4.27 -14.49
CA ALA A 197 15.53 3.95 -15.44
C ALA A 197 15.70 2.59 -16.13
N SER A 198 16.95 2.12 -16.27
CA SER A 198 17.26 0.81 -16.83
C SER A 198 17.15 -0.32 -15.81
N ASN A 199 17.13 -0.02 -14.50
CA ASN A 199 17.01 -1.04 -13.47
C ASN A 199 15.65 -1.76 -13.52
N PRO A 200 15.58 -3.04 -13.12
CA PRO A 200 14.31 -3.74 -12.93
C PRO A 200 13.37 -2.95 -12.02
N PHE A 201 12.19 -2.58 -12.51
CA PHE A 201 11.19 -1.84 -11.73
C PHE A 201 10.05 -2.76 -11.29
N TYR A 202 9.71 -2.72 -10.00
CA TYR A 202 8.54 -3.41 -9.46
C TYR A 202 7.65 -2.43 -8.70
N VAL A 203 6.35 -2.66 -8.84
CA VAL A 203 5.33 -1.93 -8.08
C VAL A 203 4.91 -2.80 -6.90
N THR A 204 5.11 -2.30 -5.69
CA THR A 204 4.82 -3.02 -4.45
C THR A 204 3.89 -2.19 -3.58
N GLY A 205 3.08 -2.84 -2.76
CA GLY A 205 2.20 -2.15 -1.83
C GLY A 205 1.29 -3.12 -1.09
N GLU A 206 0.55 -2.58 -0.13
CA GLU A 206 -0.35 -3.36 0.72
C GLU A 206 -1.75 -2.74 0.89
N SER A 207 -2.69 -3.52 1.42
CA SER A 207 -4.03 -3.04 1.79
C SER A 207 -4.82 -2.51 0.57
N TYR A 208 -5.32 -1.27 0.62
CA TYR A 208 -5.96 -0.63 -0.54
C TYR A 208 -5.04 -0.48 -1.76
N ALA A 209 -3.72 -0.63 -1.60
CA ALA A 209 -2.81 -0.73 -2.72
C ALA A 209 -3.02 -2.02 -3.54
N GLY A 210 -3.82 -2.99 -3.06
CA GLY A 210 -4.42 -4.03 -3.89
C GLY A 210 -5.22 -3.51 -5.09
N LYS A 211 -5.59 -2.21 -5.09
CA LYS A 211 -6.14 -1.51 -6.26
C LYS A 211 -5.10 -0.63 -6.94
N TYR A 212 -4.29 0.11 -6.17
CA TYR A 212 -3.29 1.02 -6.74
C TYR A 212 -2.25 0.26 -7.56
N VAL A 213 -1.66 -0.78 -6.99
CA VAL A 213 -0.58 -1.59 -7.57
C VAL A 213 -0.96 -2.15 -8.94
N PRO A 214 -2.06 -2.91 -9.11
CA PRO A 214 -2.42 -3.41 -10.43
C PRO A 214 -2.78 -2.28 -11.41
N SER A 215 -3.33 -1.16 -10.91
CA SER A 215 -3.71 -0.03 -11.75
C SER A 215 -2.53 0.72 -12.33
N ILE A 216 -1.53 1.09 -11.52
CA ILE A 216 -0.32 1.72 -12.03
C ILE A 216 0.53 0.74 -12.84
N THR A 217 0.59 -0.54 -12.46
CA THR A 217 1.31 -1.57 -13.22
C THR A 217 0.72 -1.73 -14.62
N TYR A 218 -0.61 -1.81 -14.73
CA TYR A 218 -1.31 -1.85 -16.02
C TYR A 218 -1.09 -0.58 -16.84
N LYS A 219 -1.16 0.61 -16.20
CA LYS A 219 -0.88 1.88 -16.88
C LYS A 219 0.53 1.92 -17.46
N ILE A 220 1.55 1.54 -16.70
CA ILE A 220 2.94 1.47 -17.18
C ILE A 220 3.07 0.47 -18.33
N HIS A 221 2.43 -0.70 -18.23
CA HIS A 221 2.44 -1.69 -19.31
C HIS A 221 1.90 -1.11 -20.62
N VAL A 222 0.73 -0.44 -20.58
CA VAL A 222 0.11 0.16 -21.76
C VAL A 222 0.96 1.30 -22.33
N GLU A 223 1.46 2.20 -21.48
CA GLU A 223 2.30 3.32 -21.93
C GLU A 223 3.63 2.85 -22.53
N ASN A 224 4.23 1.78 -21.99
CA ASN A 224 5.46 1.20 -22.53
C ASN A 224 5.31 0.57 -23.92
N GLN A 225 4.08 0.27 -24.35
CA GLN A 225 3.78 -0.20 -25.71
C GLN A 225 3.68 0.94 -26.71
N ASN A 226 3.51 2.18 -26.25
CA ASN A 226 3.47 3.34 -27.12
C ASN A 226 4.89 3.62 -27.67
N PRO A 227 5.12 3.51 -28.99
CA PRO A 227 6.44 3.75 -29.58
C PRO A 227 6.92 5.21 -29.44
N GLN A 228 6.03 6.13 -29.05
CA GLN A 228 6.33 7.55 -28.82
C GLN A 228 6.55 7.88 -27.33
N VAL A 229 6.54 6.89 -26.43
CA VAL A 229 6.77 7.13 -25.01
C VAL A 229 8.17 7.70 -24.79
N LYS A 230 8.25 8.84 -24.09
CA LYS A 230 9.54 9.54 -23.87
C LYS A 230 10.40 8.86 -22.80
N VAL A 231 9.76 8.28 -21.79
CA VAL A 231 10.40 7.60 -20.66
C VAL A 231 9.78 6.23 -20.56
N LYS A 232 10.57 5.19 -20.88
CA LYS A 232 10.16 3.81 -20.75
C LYS A 232 10.58 3.29 -19.37
N ILE A 233 9.63 2.80 -18.59
CA ILE A 233 9.91 2.24 -17.26
C ILE A 233 10.17 0.73 -17.43
N ASN A 234 11.31 0.22 -16.97
CA ASN A 234 11.67 -1.20 -17.10
C ASN A 234 10.89 -2.10 -16.13
N LEU A 235 9.56 -2.12 -16.27
CA LEU A 235 8.64 -2.88 -15.45
C LEU A 235 8.92 -4.38 -15.56
N LYS A 236 9.04 -5.06 -14.40
CA LYS A 236 9.25 -6.51 -14.30
C LYS A 236 8.13 -7.23 -13.57
N GLY A 237 7.42 -6.56 -12.67
CA GLY A 237 6.35 -7.21 -11.91
C GLY A 237 5.73 -6.33 -10.84
N MET A 238 4.87 -6.98 -10.06
CA MET A 238 4.18 -6.35 -8.95
C MET A 238 4.01 -7.30 -7.76
N THR A 239 3.86 -6.72 -6.56
CA THR A 239 3.55 -7.45 -5.33
C THR A 239 2.42 -6.76 -4.58
N ILE A 240 1.48 -7.55 -4.07
CA ILE A 240 0.32 -7.06 -3.31
C ILE A 240 0.28 -7.83 -1.97
N GLY A 241 0.49 -7.10 -0.87
CA GLY A 241 0.32 -7.60 0.49
C GLY A 241 -1.08 -7.32 1.02
N ASP A 242 -1.74 -8.33 1.57
CA ASP A 242 -3.01 -8.17 2.31
C ASP A 242 -3.99 -7.23 1.58
N GLY A 243 -4.12 -7.42 0.26
CA GLY A 243 -4.66 -6.41 -0.63
C GLY A 243 -6.15 -6.52 -0.93
N LEU A 244 -6.89 -5.42 -0.77
CA LEU A 244 -8.27 -5.30 -1.27
C LEU A 244 -8.23 -5.14 -2.80
N THR A 245 -8.55 -6.21 -3.52
CA THR A 245 -8.43 -6.29 -4.98
C THR A 245 -9.78 -6.54 -5.66
N ASP A 246 -10.58 -7.45 -5.10
CA ASP A 246 -11.86 -7.89 -5.66
C ASP A 246 -12.94 -8.02 -4.57
N PRO A 247 -13.54 -6.88 -4.16
CA PRO A 247 -14.45 -6.83 -3.02
C PRO A 247 -15.62 -7.82 -3.08
N LEU A 248 -16.15 -8.10 -4.29
CA LEU A 248 -17.25 -9.06 -4.49
C LEU A 248 -16.91 -10.45 -3.94
N ASN A 249 -15.66 -10.88 -4.09
CA ASN A 249 -15.16 -12.19 -3.68
C ASN A 249 -14.34 -12.13 -2.38
N GLN A 250 -14.15 -10.95 -1.78
CA GLN A 250 -13.41 -10.77 -0.52
C GLN A 250 -14.30 -10.50 0.69
N TYR A 251 -15.62 -10.33 0.54
CA TYR A 251 -16.51 -10.09 1.69
C TYR A 251 -17.27 -11.35 2.10
N MET A 252 -16.58 -12.20 2.86
CA MET A 252 -17.10 -13.44 3.44
C MET A 252 -16.53 -13.68 4.85
N TYR A 253 -16.79 -12.75 5.78
CA TYR A 253 -16.16 -12.75 7.11
C TYR A 253 -16.71 -13.79 8.10
N GLY A 254 -17.97 -14.21 7.98
CA GLY A 254 -18.65 -14.93 9.06
C GLY A 254 -18.01 -16.28 9.40
N ASP A 255 -17.69 -17.10 8.39
CA ASP A 255 -16.98 -18.38 8.59
C ASP A 255 -15.62 -18.18 9.25
N PHE A 256 -14.82 -17.23 8.75
CA PHE A 256 -13.49 -16.96 9.28
C PHE A 256 -13.54 -16.55 10.74
N LEU A 257 -14.33 -15.51 11.07
CA LEU A 257 -14.45 -14.99 12.43
C LEU A 257 -14.97 -16.03 13.42
N TYR A 258 -15.90 -16.89 12.99
CA TYR A 258 -16.42 -17.99 13.80
C TYR A 258 -15.36 -19.06 14.06
N GLN A 259 -14.64 -19.48 13.01
CA GLN A 259 -13.63 -20.55 13.11
C GLN A 259 -12.43 -20.17 13.98
N ILE A 260 -12.07 -18.89 14.04
CA ILE A 260 -11.03 -18.39 14.96
C ILE A 260 -11.56 -18.05 16.35
N GLY A 261 -12.87 -18.24 16.60
CA GLY A 261 -13.48 -18.10 17.92
C GLY A 261 -13.78 -16.67 18.37
N LEU A 262 -13.79 -15.69 17.46
CA LEU A 262 -14.10 -14.30 17.79
C LEU A 262 -15.61 -14.01 17.87
N ILE A 263 -16.44 -14.83 17.22
CA ILE A 263 -17.90 -14.68 17.23
C ILE A 263 -18.59 -16.04 17.44
N ASP A 264 -19.80 -16.01 18.01
CA ASP A 264 -20.65 -17.20 18.16
C ASP A 264 -21.54 -17.47 16.93
N GLN A 265 -22.34 -18.54 17.01
CA GLN A 265 -23.23 -18.96 15.91
C GLN A 265 -24.27 -17.89 15.54
N SER A 266 -24.79 -17.15 16.52
CA SER A 266 -25.81 -16.12 16.29
C SER A 266 -25.21 -14.87 15.64
N GLN A 267 -24.02 -14.48 16.09
CA GLN A 267 -23.25 -13.37 15.55
C GLN A 267 -22.77 -13.70 14.13
N LYS A 268 -22.35 -14.94 13.88
CA LYS A 268 -22.01 -15.43 12.53
C LYS A 268 -23.17 -15.23 11.56
N ALA A 269 -24.39 -15.62 11.93
CA ALA A 269 -25.56 -15.46 11.06
C ALA A 269 -25.82 -13.98 10.70
N TYR A 270 -25.57 -13.06 11.64
CA TYR A 270 -25.64 -11.63 11.36
C TYR A 270 -24.54 -11.18 10.39
N VAL A 271 -23.29 -11.57 10.63
CA VAL A 271 -22.15 -11.24 9.75
C VAL A 271 -22.39 -11.76 8.33
N ASP A 272 -22.85 -13.00 8.18
CA ASP A 272 -23.18 -13.62 6.88
C ASP A 272 -24.28 -12.86 6.14
N LEU A 273 -25.29 -12.35 6.86
CA LEU A 273 -26.32 -11.52 6.27
C LEU A 273 -25.74 -10.19 5.78
N GLN A 274 -24.92 -9.51 6.58
CA GLN A 274 -24.31 -8.24 6.18
C GLN A 274 -23.38 -8.42 4.96
N THR A 275 -22.59 -9.48 4.93
CA THR A 275 -21.72 -9.78 3.79
C THR A 275 -22.51 -10.14 2.52
N ALA A 276 -23.62 -10.88 2.63
CA ALA A 276 -24.50 -11.12 1.50
C ALA A 276 -25.13 -9.82 0.96
N LEU A 277 -25.54 -8.90 1.84
CA LEU A 277 -26.07 -7.59 1.44
C LEU A 277 -25.01 -6.73 0.76
N MET A 278 -23.77 -6.73 1.25
CA MET A 278 -22.64 -6.06 0.61
C MET A 278 -22.40 -6.59 -0.80
N ARG A 279 -22.30 -7.91 -0.97
CA ARG A 279 -22.10 -8.55 -2.28
C ARG A 279 -23.23 -8.22 -3.24
N TYR A 280 -24.49 -8.31 -2.78
CA TYR A 280 -25.64 -7.91 -3.58
C TYR A 280 -25.56 -6.43 -4.00
N ALA A 281 -25.20 -5.52 -3.10
CA ALA A 281 -25.02 -4.11 -3.44
C ALA A 281 -23.92 -3.90 -4.50
N ILE A 282 -22.80 -4.63 -4.41
CA ILE A 282 -21.71 -4.62 -5.40
C ILE A 282 -22.20 -5.11 -6.77
N GLU A 283 -22.94 -6.22 -6.82
CA GLU A 283 -23.51 -6.77 -8.06
C GLU A 283 -24.49 -5.78 -8.73
N GLN A 284 -25.22 -5.01 -7.92
CA GLN A 284 -26.11 -3.94 -8.40
C GLN A 284 -25.38 -2.61 -8.67
N GLN A 285 -24.04 -2.59 -8.60
CA GLN A 285 -23.20 -1.39 -8.76
C GLN A 285 -23.51 -0.26 -7.77
N ARG A 286 -24.13 -0.59 -6.63
CA ARG A 286 -24.38 0.33 -5.51
C ARG A 286 -23.18 0.32 -4.57
N TYR A 287 -22.04 0.77 -5.09
CA TYR A 287 -20.75 0.69 -4.41
C TYR A 287 -20.71 1.48 -3.09
N ILE A 288 -21.33 2.66 -3.06
CA ILE A 288 -21.43 3.46 -1.83
C ILE A 288 -22.25 2.74 -0.75
N ASP A 289 -23.35 2.09 -1.13
CA ASP A 289 -24.16 1.31 -0.18
C ASP A 289 -23.37 0.13 0.40
N ALA A 290 -22.62 -0.58 -0.45
CA ALA A 290 -21.72 -1.64 -0.02
C ALA A 290 -20.63 -1.11 0.91
N PHE A 291 -20.08 0.08 0.65
CA PHE A 291 -19.12 0.75 1.53
C PHE A 291 -19.70 1.04 2.92
N HIS A 292 -20.89 1.62 3.01
CA HIS A 292 -21.50 1.90 4.31
C HIS A 292 -21.78 0.63 5.12
N LEU A 293 -22.16 -0.47 4.46
CA LEU A 293 -22.33 -1.77 5.13
C LEU A 293 -21.00 -2.32 5.65
N PHE A 294 -19.92 -2.19 4.88
CA PHE A 294 -18.58 -2.57 5.30
C PHE A 294 -18.09 -1.74 6.49
N ASP A 295 -18.30 -0.42 6.43
CA ASP A 295 -17.92 0.49 7.52
C ASP A 295 -18.66 0.15 8.82
N ALA A 296 -19.98 -0.06 8.75
CA ALA A 296 -20.77 -0.45 9.91
C ALA A 296 -20.37 -1.83 10.47
N LEU A 297 -19.97 -2.77 9.62
CA LEU A 297 -19.58 -4.11 10.05
C LEU A 297 -18.19 -4.14 10.70
N LEU A 298 -17.18 -3.52 10.08
CA LEU A 298 -15.76 -3.71 10.42
C LEU A 298 -15.03 -2.41 10.79
N ASN A 299 -15.00 -1.40 9.91
CA ASN A 299 -14.14 -0.21 10.07
C ASN A 299 -14.63 0.73 11.19
N GLY A 300 -15.85 1.26 11.06
CA GLY A 300 -16.46 2.20 11.99
C GLY A 300 -15.73 3.55 12.07
N ASP A 301 -15.15 4.03 10.97
CA ASP A 301 -14.38 5.27 10.94
C ASP A 301 -15.07 6.45 10.25
N LEU A 302 -15.86 6.23 9.20
CA LEU A 302 -16.57 7.31 8.50
C LEU A 302 -17.96 7.60 9.05
N LEU A 303 -18.68 6.59 9.54
CA LEU A 303 -20.03 6.78 10.10
C LEU A 303 -20.05 7.33 11.53
N ASN A 304 -18.88 7.56 12.16
CA ASN A 304 -18.74 7.98 13.56
C ASN A 304 -19.48 7.07 14.57
N THR A 305 -19.67 5.80 14.21
CA THR A 305 -20.28 4.75 15.04
C THR A 305 -19.27 3.65 15.34
N THR A 306 -19.37 3.00 16.49
CA THR A 306 -18.58 1.78 16.73
C THR A 306 -19.03 0.67 15.79
N SER A 307 -18.08 -0.02 15.16
CA SER A 307 -18.38 -1.13 14.25
C SER A 307 -18.99 -2.32 14.99
N TYR A 308 -19.76 -3.14 14.29
CA TYR A 308 -20.28 -4.38 14.85
C TYR A 308 -19.15 -5.26 15.38
N PHE A 309 -18.06 -5.40 14.62
CA PHE A 309 -16.85 -6.13 15.02
C PHE A 309 -16.34 -5.68 16.40
N TYR A 310 -16.14 -4.38 16.61
CA TYR A 310 -15.69 -3.87 17.91
C TYR A 310 -16.72 -4.16 19.01
N ASN A 311 -18.01 -3.97 18.74
CA ASN A 311 -19.06 -4.16 19.74
C ASN A 311 -19.16 -5.61 20.24
N VAL A 312 -18.89 -6.60 19.38
CA VAL A 312 -19.01 -8.02 19.75
C VAL A 312 -17.69 -8.66 20.21
N THR A 313 -16.53 -8.11 19.80
CA THR A 313 -15.22 -8.67 20.16
C THR A 313 -14.47 -7.87 21.23
N GLY A 314 -14.75 -6.57 21.36
CA GLY A 314 -13.92 -5.63 22.12
C GLY A 314 -12.56 -5.31 21.50
N ILE A 315 -12.23 -5.91 20.35
CA ILE A 315 -10.95 -5.73 19.64
C ILE A 315 -11.07 -4.51 18.73
N LYS A 316 -10.10 -3.59 18.81
CA LYS A 316 -10.00 -2.47 17.88
C LYS A 316 -9.07 -2.82 16.72
N ASN A 317 -8.01 -3.57 16.97
CA ASN A 317 -7.01 -3.88 15.95
C ASN A 317 -7.40 -5.09 15.09
N TYR A 318 -8.19 -4.86 14.04
CA TYR A 318 -8.48 -5.90 13.06
C TYR A 318 -7.30 -6.22 12.12
N PHE A 319 -6.17 -5.52 12.22
CA PHE A 319 -4.97 -5.82 11.43
C PHE A 319 -4.18 -7.01 12.00
N ASN A 320 -4.35 -7.33 13.28
CA ASN A 320 -3.73 -8.50 13.88
C ASN A 320 -4.57 -8.95 15.08
N TYR A 321 -5.32 -10.04 14.92
CA TYR A 321 -6.29 -10.48 15.94
C TYR A 321 -5.66 -10.98 17.25
N LEU A 322 -4.32 -11.04 17.35
CA LEU A 322 -3.63 -11.30 18.62
C LEU A 322 -3.57 -10.07 19.53
N LEU A 323 -3.83 -8.87 18.99
CA LEU A 323 -3.69 -7.61 19.69
C LEU A 323 -5.04 -6.89 19.77
N THR A 324 -5.35 -6.29 20.91
CA THR A 324 -6.57 -5.47 21.07
C THR A 324 -6.42 -4.10 20.42
N ASP A 325 -5.26 -3.46 20.59
CA ASP A 325 -4.89 -2.16 20.05
C ASP A 325 -3.67 -2.33 19.13
N ALA A 326 -3.49 -1.41 18.18
CA ALA A 326 -2.31 -1.40 17.33
C ALA A 326 -1.06 -1.01 18.14
N PRO A 327 0.13 -1.52 17.78
CA PRO A 327 1.38 -1.13 18.43
C PRO A 327 1.64 0.39 18.36
N GLU A 328 2.02 1.00 19.49
CA GLU A 328 2.21 2.46 19.58
C GLU A 328 3.38 2.97 18.73
N ASP A 329 4.40 2.14 18.54
CA ASP A 329 5.61 2.46 17.78
C ASP A 329 5.34 2.75 16.30
N GLN A 330 4.25 2.23 15.76
CA GLN A 330 3.80 2.53 14.40
C GLN A 330 3.45 4.02 14.20
N GLY A 331 3.19 4.76 15.28
CA GLY A 331 2.86 6.20 15.23
C GLY A 331 4.02 7.15 15.51
N TYR A 332 5.17 6.67 16.00
CA TYR A 332 6.25 7.54 16.50
C TYR A 332 6.84 8.47 15.45
N PHE A 333 6.84 8.06 14.18
CA PHE A 333 7.41 8.87 13.11
C PHE A 333 6.62 10.16 12.83
N VAL A 334 5.35 10.22 13.20
CA VAL A 334 4.46 11.35 12.91
C VAL A 334 4.98 12.59 13.63
N SER A 335 5.36 12.46 14.91
CA SER A 335 5.95 13.58 15.65
C SER A 335 7.29 13.99 15.04
N PHE A 336 8.10 13.03 14.58
CA PHE A 336 9.39 13.29 13.94
C PHE A 336 9.23 14.14 12.67
N ILE A 337 8.36 13.76 11.74
CA ILE A 337 8.17 14.47 10.46
C ILE A 337 7.44 15.81 10.61
N THR A 338 6.82 16.09 11.76
CA THR A 338 6.15 17.37 12.03
C THR A 338 7.06 18.43 12.64
N HIS A 339 8.26 18.10 13.11
CA HIS A 339 9.23 19.09 13.62
C HIS A 339 9.80 19.96 12.49
N ALA A 340 9.88 21.28 12.68
CA ALA A 340 10.35 22.22 11.64
C ALA A 340 11.71 21.85 11.02
N GLU A 341 12.71 21.49 11.83
CA GLU A 341 14.02 21.09 11.33
C GLU A 341 13.93 19.89 10.37
N ARG A 342 13.10 18.90 10.71
CA ARG A 342 12.90 17.70 9.87
C ARG A 342 12.15 18.05 8.60
N ARG A 343 11.11 18.88 8.70
CA ARG A 343 10.34 19.37 7.55
C ARG A 343 11.22 20.10 6.53
N LYS A 344 12.16 20.91 7.02
CA LYS A 344 13.17 21.58 6.21
C LYS A 344 14.11 20.58 5.54
N GLN A 345 14.61 19.61 6.31
CA GLN A 345 15.52 18.57 5.82
C GLN A 345 14.90 17.69 4.73
N ILE A 346 13.59 17.42 4.80
CA ILE A 346 12.86 16.59 3.81
C ILE A 346 12.09 17.42 2.77
N HIS A 347 12.29 18.74 2.79
CA HIS A 347 11.82 19.68 1.77
C HIS A 347 10.30 19.77 1.62
N VAL A 348 9.57 19.58 2.74
CA VAL A 348 8.10 19.69 2.78
C VAL A 348 7.62 21.07 3.20
N GLY A 349 8.52 21.95 3.66
CA GLY A 349 8.22 23.31 4.07
C GLY A 349 7.13 23.36 5.14
N ASN A 350 6.15 24.26 5.00
CA ASN A 350 5.01 24.39 5.93
C ASN A 350 3.72 23.63 5.51
N LEU A 351 3.80 22.70 4.54
CA LEU A 351 2.64 21.93 4.07
C LEU A 351 2.12 20.90 5.09
N SER A 352 0.81 20.86 5.31
CA SER A 352 0.22 19.97 6.32
C SER A 352 0.40 18.49 5.96
N TYR A 353 0.65 17.65 6.97
CA TYR A 353 0.74 16.20 6.82
C TYR A 353 -0.60 15.52 7.15
N GLY A 354 -1.21 14.86 6.18
CA GLY A 354 -2.41 14.04 6.35
C GLY A 354 -3.70 14.84 6.56
N SER A 355 -3.70 16.16 6.36
CA SER A 355 -4.90 17.00 6.56
C SER A 355 -5.99 16.76 5.51
N GLN A 356 -5.63 16.22 4.34
CA GLN A 356 -6.55 15.92 3.24
C GLN A 356 -6.85 14.41 3.11
N SER A 357 -6.27 13.54 3.95
CA SER A 357 -6.46 12.08 3.87
C SER A 357 -7.93 11.66 4.04
N ASP A 358 -8.71 12.36 4.87
CA ASP A 358 -10.16 12.12 5.01
C ASP A 358 -10.92 12.46 3.73
N THR A 359 -10.48 13.49 3.01
CA THR A 359 -11.06 13.88 1.73
C THR A 359 -10.72 12.85 0.66
N VAL A 360 -9.49 12.34 0.63
CA VAL A 360 -9.07 11.26 -0.28
C VAL A 360 -9.99 10.05 -0.13
N GLU A 361 -10.22 9.59 1.10
CA GLU A 361 -11.08 8.43 1.33
C GLU A 361 -12.51 8.67 0.84
N LYS A 362 -13.09 9.84 1.15
CA LYS A 362 -14.42 10.22 0.68
C LYS A 362 -14.53 10.26 -0.84
N MET A 363 -13.52 10.78 -1.52
CA MET A 363 -13.49 10.89 -2.98
C MET A 363 -13.36 9.52 -3.67
N LEU A 364 -12.71 8.56 -3.01
CA LEU A 364 -12.55 7.18 -3.49
C LEU A 364 -13.60 6.21 -2.95
N MET A 365 -14.56 6.65 -2.13
CA MET A 365 -15.56 5.77 -1.51
C MET A 365 -16.31 4.88 -2.52
N ASN A 366 -16.65 5.44 -3.70
CA ASN A 366 -17.29 4.68 -4.77
C ASN A 366 -16.35 3.67 -5.46
N ASP A 367 -15.04 3.89 -5.41
CA ASP A 367 -14.01 3.01 -5.97
C ASP A 367 -13.68 1.82 -5.05
N VAL A 368 -13.86 1.98 -3.73
CA VAL A 368 -13.51 0.96 -2.72
C VAL A 368 -14.13 -0.39 -3.04
N MET A 369 -15.35 -0.39 -3.56
CA MET A 369 -16.14 -1.60 -3.82
C MET A 369 -16.04 -2.13 -5.26
N GLN A 370 -15.22 -1.51 -6.10
CA GLN A 370 -14.97 -1.95 -7.48
C GLN A 370 -13.82 -2.95 -7.57
N SER A 371 -13.85 -3.84 -8.56
CA SER A 371 -12.83 -4.88 -8.75
C SER A 371 -11.65 -4.43 -9.62
N MET A 372 -10.43 -4.76 -9.20
CA MET A 372 -9.20 -4.62 -9.97
C MET A 372 -8.57 -5.97 -10.35
N ALA A 373 -9.25 -7.10 -10.08
CA ALA A 373 -8.77 -8.44 -10.41
C ALA A 373 -8.44 -8.60 -11.89
N TRP A 374 -9.22 -7.98 -12.78
CA TRP A 374 -8.98 -8.05 -14.23
C TRP A 374 -7.63 -7.42 -14.63
N LYS A 375 -7.17 -6.37 -13.93
CA LYS A 375 -5.84 -5.78 -14.15
C LYS A 375 -4.74 -6.73 -13.67
N VAL A 376 -4.96 -7.46 -12.58
CA VAL A 376 -4.04 -8.53 -12.12
C VAL A 376 -3.92 -9.63 -13.18
N ALA A 377 -5.05 -10.11 -13.71
CA ALA A 377 -5.07 -11.11 -14.78
C ALA A 377 -4.34 -10.63 -16.05
N ALA A 378 -4.56 -9.36 -16.44
CA ALA A 378 -3.90 -8.76 -17.60
C ALA A 378 -2.37 -8.69 -17.41
N ILE A 379 -1.90 -8.26 -16.23
CA ILE A 379 -0.46 -8.19 -15.92
C ILE A 379 0.18 -9.58 -15.88
N ALA A 380 -0.47 -10.55 -15.24
CA ALA A 380 0.01 -11.93 -15.23
C ALA A 380 0.10 -12.52 -16.66
N SER A 381 -0.86 -12.16 -17.52
CA SER A 381 -0.91 -12.55 -18.95
C SER A 381 0.12 -11.85 -19.83
N ALA A 382 0.61 -10.68 -19.40
CA ALA A 382 1.63 -9.92 -20.11
C ALA A 382 3.08 -10.35 -19.77
N ASN A 383 3.27 -11.53 -19.18
CA ASN A 383 4.57 -12.08 -18.76
C ASN A 383 5.33 -11.28 -17.68
N TYR A 384 4.64 -10.38 -16.97
CA TYR A 384 5.18 -9.82 -15.72
C TYR A 384 4.98 -10.79 -14.58
N SER A 385 5.78 -10.62 -13.55
CA SER A 385 5.65 -11.43 -12.34
C SER A 385 4.75 -10.79 -11.32
N VAL A 386 3.95 -11.61 -10.66
CA VAL A 386 2.92 -11.20 -9.72
C VAL A 386 3.10 -11.99 -8.44
N MET A 387 3.19 -11.29 -7.31
CA MET A 387 3.11 -11.91 -6.00
C MET A 387 1.89 -11.38 -5.25
N ILE A 388 1.02 -12.28 -4.81
CA ILE A 388 -0.03 -12.01 -3.84
C ILE A 388 0.39 -12.68 -2.54
N TYR A 389 0.48 -11.92 -1.45
CA TYR A 389 0.79 -12.48 -0.13
C TYR A 389 -0.15 -11.95 0.94
N ASN A 390 -0.37 -12.75 1.98
CA ASN A 390 -1.20 -12.38 3.12
C ASN A 390 -0.55 -12.77 4.45
N GLY A 391 -0.72 -11.93 5.46
CA GLY A 391 -0.52 -12.29 6.85
C GLY A 391 -1.60 -13.24 7.35
N GLN A 392 -1.20 -14.29 8.05
CA GLN A 392 -2.13 -15.27 8.61
C GLN A 392 -3.12 -14.67 9.63
N LEU A 393 -2.72 -13.61 10.33
CA LEU A 393 -3.41 -13.02 11.48
C LEU A 393 -4.27 -11.80 11.11
N ASP A 394 -4.31 -11.42 9.83
CA ASP A 394 -5.12 -10.31 9.36
C ASP A 394 -6.62 -10.68 9.37
N ILE A 395 -7.47 -9.75 9.82
CA ILE A 395 -8.93 -9.89 9.72
C ILE A 395 -9.46 -9.15 8.50
N ILE A 396 -9.01 -7.91 8.25
CA ILE A 396 -9.64 -7.05 7.24
C ILE A 396 -9.52 -7.65 5.85
N ILE A 397 -8.36 -8.23 5.52
CA ILE A 397 -8.08 -8.96 4.27
C ILE A 397 -7.52 -10.35 4.60
N ALA A 398 -8.27 -11.09 5.43
CA ALA A 398 -7.90 -12.43 5.88
C ALA A 398 -7.56 -13.39 4.72
N VAL A 399 -6.67 -14.36 5.00
CA VAL A 399 -6.21 -15.35 4.02
C VAL A 399 -7.35 -16.01 3.23
N PRO A 400 -8.44 -16.53 3.86
CA PRO A 400 -9.53 -17.16 3.09
C PRO A 400 -10.20 -16.21 2.09
N LEU A 401 -10.29 -14.93 2.40
CA LEU A 401 -10.89 -13.91 1.54
C LEU A 401 -10.02 -13.69 0.29
N THR A 402 -8.70 -13.63 0.49
CA THR A 402 -7.76 -13.52 -0.64
C THR A 402 -7.75 -14.78 -1.49
N MET A 403 -7.80 -15.97 -0.86
CA MET A 403 -7.85 -17.23 -1.60
C MET A 403 -9.12 -17.32 -2.47
N GLU A 404 -10.26 -16.83 -1.98
CA GLU A 404 -11.51 -16.86 -2.76
C GLU A 404 -11.36 -16.10 -4.09
N TRP A 405 -10.99 -14.81 -4.07
CA TRP A 405 -10.91 -14.07 -5.32
C TRP A 405 -9.79 -14.55 -6.24
N VAL A 406 -8.66 -15.03 -5.68
CA VAL A 406 -7.58 -15.62 -6.50
C VAL A 406 -8.07 -16.90 -7.19
N ASN A 407 -8.91 -17.70 -6.53
CA ASN A 407 -9.51 -18.88 -7.15
C ASN A 407 -10.53 -18.53 -8.26
N GLN A 408 -11.18 -17.37 -8.17
CA GLN A 408 -12.08 -16.85 -9.20
C GLN A 408 -11.35 -16.08 -10.32
N LEU A 409 -10.03 -15.85 -10.18
CA LEU A 409 -9.26 -15.06 -11.13
C LEU A 409 -9.16 -15.80 -12.47
N ASN A 410 -9.76 -15.24 -13.52
CA ASN A 410 -9.72 -15.82 -14.85
C ASN A 410 -8.46 -15.38 -15.62
N TRP A 411 -7.49 -16.27 -15.77
CA TRP A 411 -6.27 -16.06 -16.56
C TRP A 411 -5.65 -17.41 -16.96
N PHE A 412 -4.74 -17.41 -17.93
CA PHE A 412 -4.21 -18.65 -18.53
C PHE A 412 -3.46 -19.57 -17.55
N GLY A 413 -2.95 -19.04 -16.43
CA GLY A 413 -2.26 -19.81 -15.39
C GLY A 413 -3.14 -20.22 -14.20
N ALA A 414 -4.45 -19.96 -14.26
CA ALA A 414 -5.38 -20.26 -13.15
C ALA A 414 -5.41 -21.76 -12.81
N ASP A 415 -5.57 -22.63 -13.81
CA ASP A 415 -5.61 -24.08 -13.61
C ASP A 415 -4.30 -24.62 -13.02
N GLU A 416 -3.15 -24.11 -13.49
CA GLU A 416 -1.84 -24.45 -12.94
C GLU A 416 -1.75 -24.03 -11.46
N LEU A 417 -2.19 -22.81 -11.12
CA LEU A 417 -2.17 -22.31 -9.75
C LEU A 417 -3.10 -23.11 -8.82
N HIS A 418 -4.28 -23.50 -9.29
CA HIS A 418 -5.23 -24.32 -8.54
C HIS A 418 -4.62 -25.68 -8.21
N GLN A 419 -4.04 -26.35 -9.21
CA GLN A 419 -3.46 -27.69 -9.08
C GLN A 419 -2.08 -27.69 -8.41
N ALA A 420 -1.37 -26.55 -8.39
CA ALA A 420 -0.05 -26.45 -7.80
C ALA A 420 -0.04 -26.95 -6.35
N PRO A 421 0.98 -27.70 -5.91
CA PRO A 421 1.09 -28.09 -4.51
C PRO A 421 1.41 -26.86 -3.65
N ARG A 422 0.76 -26.77 -2.49
CA ARG A 422 1.12 -25.79 -1.46
C ARG A 422 2.36 -26.26 -0.71
N LYS A 423 3.49 -25.57 -0.92
CA LYS A 423 4.78 -25.92 -0.32
C LYS A 423 4.90 -25.27 1.06
N VAL A 424 5.36 -26.04 2.04
CA VAL A 424 5.80 -25.51 3.33
C VAL A 424 7.13 -24.80 3.12
N TRP A 425 7.25 -23.60 3.68
CA TRP A 425 8.43 -22.77 3.54
C TRP A 425 8.99 -22.36 4.90
N LYS A 426 10.31 -22.48 5.03
CA LYS A 426 11.15 -21.98 6.13
C LYS A 426 12.17 -21.02 5.54
N VAL A 427 12.57 -19.99 6.28
CA VAL A 427 13.59 -19.04 5.81
C VAL A 427 14.92 -19.77 5.59
N ALA A 428 15.38 -20.50 6.62
CA ALA A 428 16.46 -21.47 6.49
C ALA A 428 15.94 -22.90 6.73
N ASP A 429 16.49 -23.89 6.03
CA ASP A 429 16.10 -25.29 6.20
C ASP A 429 16.34 -25.80 7.63
N SER A 430 17.32 -25.19 8.32
CA SER A 430 17.63 -25.46 9.73
C SER A 430 16.68 -24.80 10.73
N ASP A 431 15.85 -23.85 10.31
CA ASP A 431 14.90 -23.20 11.23
C ASP A 431 13.90 -24.24 11.75
N SER A 432 13.59 -24.20 13.04
CA SER A 432 12.54 -25.05 13.60
C SER A 432 11.16 -24.61 13.11
N GLU A 433 10.95 -23.31 13.02
CA GLU A 433 9.67 -22.68 12.66
C GLU A 433 9.40 -22.65 11.16
N VAL A 434 8.13 -22.86 10.81
CA VAL A 434 7.63 -22.62 9.44
C VAL A 434 7.34 -21.14 9.28
N ALA A 435 7.95 -20.51 8.27
CA ALA A 435 7.73 -19.10 7.93
C ALA A 435 6.38 -18.91 7.22
N GLY A 436 5.98 -19.87 6.40
CA GLY A 436 4.75 -19.76 5.65
C GLY A 436 4.52 -20.88 4.66
N TYR A 437 3.68 -20.56 3.68
CA TYR A 437 3.29 -21.49 2.63
C TYR A 437 3.27 -20.78 1.28
N ILE A 438 3.77 -21.43 0.23
CA ILE A 438 3.90 -20.84 -1.10
C ILE A 438 3.29 -21.79 -2.13
N LYS A 439 2.45 -21.24 -3.01
CA LYS A 439 2.10 -21.84 -4.30
C LYS A 439 2.74 -20.99 -5.41
N THR A 440 3.18 -21.64 -6.48
CA THR A 440 3.66 -20.95 -7.67
C THR A 440 2.99 -21.50 -8.91
N ALA A 441 2.84 -20.65 -9.92
CA ALA A 441 2.34 -20.99 -11.25
C ALA A 441 3.04 -20.16 -12.33
N ASN A 442 2.75 -20.46 -13.59
CA ASN A 442 3.30 -19.80 -14.78
C ASN A 442 4.82 -19.76 -14.74
N ASN A 443 5.47 -20.92 -14.59
CA ASN A 443 6.92 -21.05 -14.49
C ASN A 443 7.53 -20.16 -13.38
N ASN A 444 6.90 -20.12 -12.20
CA ASN A 444 7.26 -19.27 -11.07
C ASN A 444 7.17 -17.75 -11.35
N ARG A 445 6.29 -17.31 -12.25
CA ARG A 445 5.97 -15.89 -12.41
C ARG A 445 4.81 -15.44 -11.54
N PHE A 446 3.96 -16.37 -11.09
CA PHE A 446 2.89 -16.07 -10.15
C PHE A 446 3.18 -16.72 -8.81
N PHE A 447 3.30 -15.93 -7.74
CA PHE A 447 3.47 -16.37 -6.36
C PHE A 447 2.19 -16.08 -5.58
N LEU A 448 1.71 -17.09 -4.85
CA LEU A 448 0.65 -16.95 -3.87
C LEU A 448 1.17 -17.44 -2.53
N ALA A 449 1.29 -16.55 -1.56
CA ALA A 449 1.95 -16.83 -0.28
C ALA A 449 1.06 -16.51 0.93
N THR A 450 1.22 -17.30 1.97
CA THR A 450 0.71 -16.99 3.31
C THR A 450 1.89 -16.93 4.27
N VAL A 451 2.06 -15.82 4.98
CA VAL A 451 3.10 -15.64 5.99
C VAL A 451 2.51 -15.90 7.37
N ARG A 452 3.05 -16.90 8.08
CA ARG A 452 2.58 -17.25 9.42
C ARG A 452 2.99 -16.18 10.42
N ASN A 453 2.22 -16.06 11.51
CA ASN A 453 2.51 -15.15 12.62
C ASN A 453 2.65 -13.67 12.21
N ALA A 454 2.03 -13.28 11.10
CA ALA A 454 1.95 -11.91 10.62
C ALA A 454 0.49 -11.50 10.48
N GLY A 455 0.15 -10.28 10.88
CA GLY A 455 -1.08 -9.60 10.53
C GLY A 455 -0.96 -8.85 9.20
N HIS A 456 -1.73 -7.77 9.06
CA HIS A 456 -1.88 -6.99 7.85
C HIS A 456 -0.56 -6.40 7.34
N MET A 457 0.27 -5.85 8.25
CA MET A 457 1.59 -5.31 7.93
C MET A 457 2.65 -6.41 8.04
N VAL A 458 2.65 -7.32 7.07
CA VAL A 458 3.56 -8.48 7.06
C VAL A 458 5.03 -8.12 7.25
N PRO A 459 5.59 -7.06 6.61
CA PRO A 459 6.99 -6.71 6.83
C PRO A 459 7.28 -6.17 8.23
N TYR A 460 6.29 -5.61 8.94
CA TYR A 460 6.42 -5.20 10.34
C TYR A 460 6.43 -6.42 11.27
N ASP A 461 5.47 -7.32 11.14
CA ASP A 461 5.32 -8.46 12.06
C ASP A 461 6.37 -9.57 11.81
N GLN A 462 6.75 -9.82 10.55
CA GLN A 462 7.66 -10.89 10.15
C GLN A 462 8.73 -10.41 9.14
N PRO A 463 9.60 -9.45 9.51
CA PRO A 463 10.53 -8.80 8.58
C PRO A 463 11.50 -9.79 7.91
N ARG A 464 12.02 -10.77 8.67
CA ARG A 464 12.94 -11.79 8.15
C ARG A 464 12.26 -12.69 7.11
N ALA A 465 11.04 -13.14 7.40
CA ALA A 465 10.28 -13.99 6.48
C ALA A 465 9.91 -13.18 5.22
N MET A 466 9.39 -11.97 5.39
CA MET A 466 8.97 -11.14 4.27
C MET A 466 10.14 -10.82 3.31
N LEU A 467 11.32 -10.51 3.82
CA LEU A 467 12.50 -10.28 2.98
C LEU A 467 12.90 -11.55 2.21
N ASP A 468 12.93 -12.71 2.85
CA ASP A 468 13.24 -13.99 2.17
C ASP A 468 12.18 -14.35 1.11
N LEU A 469 10.89 -14.10 1.38
CA LEU A 469 9.82 -14.28 0.40
C LEU A 469 10.02 -13.38 -0.83
N LEU A 470 10.35 -12.10 -0.62
CA LEU A 470 10.67 -11.17 -1.69
C LEU A 470 11.88 -11.65 -2.49
N GLU A 471 12.96 -12.07 -1.84
CA GLU A 471 14.17 -12.57 -2.50
C GLU A 471 13.88 -13.82 -3.35
N ARG A 472 13.01 -14.74 -2.88
CA ARG A 472 12.53 -15.88 -3.67
C ARG A 472 11.73 -15.45 -4.90
N PHE A 473 10.82 -14.49 -4.74
CA PHE A 473 10.04 -13.93 -5.84
C PHE A 473 10.93 -13.31 -6.92
N LEU A 474 11.92 -12.51 -6.52
CA LEU A 474 12.83 -11.83 -7.44
C LEU A 474 13.86 -12.77 -8.09
N SER A 475 14.31 -13.80 -7.37
CA SER A 475 15.28 -14.77 -7.90
C SER A 475 14.66 -15.84 -8.80
N ALA A 476 13.36 -16.10 -8.68
CA ALA A 476 12.62 -17.03 -9.53
C ALA A 476 12.40 -16.49 -10.96
N GLN A 477 12.76 -15.23 -11.22
CA GLN A 477 12.57 -14.61 -12.51
C GLN A 477 13.47 -15.23 -13.59
N PRO A 478 12.92 -15.63 -14.76
CA PRO A 478 13.73 -16.12 -15.86
C PRO A 478 14.74 -15.06 -16.28
N LYS A 479 16.02 -15.35 -16.03
CA LYS A 479 17.11 -14.48 -16.45
C LYS A 479 17.12 -14.35 -17.96
N SER A 480 17.32 -13.14 -18.47
CA SER A 480 17.48 -12.93 -19.91
C SER A 480 18.68 -13.74 -20.43
N PRO A 481 18.74 -14.09 -21.73
CA PRO A 481 19.92 -14.73 -22.32
C PRO A 481 21.22 -13.95 -22.10
N GLU A 482 21.14 -12.62 -22.02
CA GLU A 482 22.28 -11.71 -21.77
C GLU A 482 22.78 -11.80 -20.32
N GLU A 483 21.87 -11.95 -19.35
CA GLU A 483 22.22 -12.12 -17.93
C GLU A 483 22.90 -13.47 -17.63
N LYS A 484 22.77 -14.46 -18.52
CA LYS A 484 23.50 -15.73 -18.41
C LYS A 484 24.97 -15.59 -18.81
N GLN A 485 25.33 -14.65 -19.69
CA GLN A 485 26.71 -14.50 -20.16
C GLN A 485 27.61 -13.78 -19.15
N ILE A 486 27.05 -12.89 -18.32
CA ILE A 486 27.82 -12.05 -17.38
C ILE A 486 28.34 -12.83 -16.16
N LYS A 487 27.82 -14.04 -15.87
CA LYS A 487 28.29 -14.88 -14.75
C LYS A 487 29.33 -15.95 -15.14
N THR A 488 29.88 -15.88 -16.35
CA THR A 488 30.87 -16.84 -16.88
C THR A 488 32.23 -16.22 -17.21
N VAL A 489 32.60 -15.13 -16.55
CA VAL A 489 33.97 -14.57 -16.61
C VAL A 489 34.54 -14.42 -15.22
#